data_AF-A0A964V5S2-F1
#
_entry.id   AF-A0A964V5S2-F1
#
_cell.length_a   1.000
_cell.length_b   1.000
_cell.length_c   1.000
_cell.angle_alpha   90.00
_cell.angle_beta   90.00
_cell.angle_gamma   90.00
#
_symmetry.space_group_name_H-M   'P 1'
#
loop_
_entity.id
_entity.type
_entity.pdbx_description
1 polymer ?
#
loop_
_entity_poly.entity_id
_entity_poly.type
_entity_poly.pdbx_seq_one_letter_code
_entity_poly.pdbx_strand_id
1 'polypeptide(L)'
;MRTPMLLLVLSLSACGRAERERLAAVQAAQVATLVEVERVMAETIRRADRLADGADRILGPRPVMTPAEEDALRLFQNGVHVARARAIAVRVTSDAIRDSLVATGRLIELEDSTAHWIVRRGSSPAYVVPDLRTLLAVVGERFQERLAALELPPYRLEITSALRTSDRQEELREDNANAAAGVSSHEFGVTVDVSYAAFAPPAERPEEILADVPPELRPHMERFVDLAFESVSARKSRELGAILSGVLQETQSEGMALVIYERQQTVYHLTVARLLAGS
;
A
#
# COMPACT_ATOMS: atom_id res chain seq x y z
N MET A 1 -77.46 -0.59 -33.26
CA MET A 1 -76.11 -1.17 -33.06
C MET A 1 -75.05 -0.29 -33.72
N ARG A 2 -74.50 0.73 -33.03
CA ARG A 2 -73.30 1.46 -33.48
C ARG A 2 -72.57 2.04 -32.27
N THR A 3 -71.88 1.19 -31.53
CA THR A 3 -70.91 1.59 -30.49
C THR A 3 -69.85 0.50 -30.31
N PRO A 4 -68.82 0.44 -31.19
CA PRO A 4 -67.52 0.01 -30.68
C PRO A 4 -66.31 0.82 -31.17
N MET A 5 -66.45 1.70 -32.18
CA MET A 5 -65.27 2.32 -32.82
C MET A 5 -64.72 3.54 -32.07
N LEU A 6 -65.56 4.28 -31.33
CA LEU A 6 -65.11 5.49 -30.61
C LEU A 6 -64.34 5.17 -29.32
N LEU A 7 -64.65 4.04 -28.65
CA LEU A 7 -63.94 3.62 -27.43
C LEU A 7 -62.52 3.11 -27.71
N LEU A 8 -62.27 2.53 -28.89
CA LEU A 8 -60.98 1.93 -29.26
C LEU A 8 -59.93 3.00 -29.65
N VAL A 9 -60.35 4.13 -30.22
CA VAL A 9 -59.45 5.24 -30.59
C VAL A 9 -59.04 6.07 -29.36
N LEU A 10 -59.94 6.21 -28.38
CA LEU A 10 -59.64 6.85 -27.10
C LEU A 10 -58.69 6.00 -26.25
N SER A 11 -58.82 4.66 -26.25
CA SER A 11 -57.91 3.78 -25.52
C SER A 11 -56.50 3.73 -26.12
N LEU A 12 -56.35 3.71 -27.44
CA LEU A 12 -55.04 3.76 -28.13
C LEU A 12 -54.33 5.11 -27.93
N SER A 13 -55.07 6.21 -27.97
CA SER A 13 -54.51 7.56 -27.74
C SER A 13 -54.09 7.79 -26.29
N ALA A 14 -54.85 7.24 -25.32
CA ALA A 14 -54.49 7.26 -23.91
C ALA A 14 -53.26 6.38 -23.63
N CYS A 15 -53.16 5.21 -24.26
CA CYS A 15 -52.01 4.32 -24.16
C CYS A 15 -50.72 4.96 -24.70
N GLY A 16 -50.80 5.64 -25.86
CA GLY A 16 -49.66 6.39 -26.41
C GLY A 16 -49.29 7.67 -25.64
N ARG A 17 -50.20 8.24 -24.84
CA ARG A 17 -49.88 9.35 -23.92
C ARG A 17 -49.17 8.83 -22.67
N ALA A 18 -49.71 7.77 -22.07
CA ALA A 18 -49.11 7.12 -20.90
C ALA A 18 -47.69 6.61 -21.21
N GLU A 19 -47.45 6.04 -22.40
CA GLU A 19 -46.11 5.59 -22.79
C GLU A 19 -45.13 6.76 -22.96
N ARG A 20 -45.57 7.89 -23.54
CA ARG A 20 -44.72 9.09 -23.64
C ARG A 20 -44.41 9.72 -22.29
N GLU A 21 -45.39 9.77 -21.39
CA GLU A 21 -45.19 10.24 -20.02
C GLU A 21 -44.23 9.32 -19.26
N ARG A 22 -44.34 7.99 -19.45
CA ARG A 22 -43.42 7.01 -18.88
C ARG A 22 -42.00 7.19 -19.42
N LEU A 23 -41.81 7.32 -20.73
CA LEU A 23 -40.50 7.55 -21.34
C LEU A 23 -39.88 8.88 -20.87
N ALA A 24 -40.68 9.95 -20.79
CA ALA A 24 -40.22 11.23 -20.27
C ALA A 24 -39.83 11.16 -18.79
N ALA A 25 -40.59 10.42 -17.98
CA ALA A 25 -40.26 10.20 -16.56
C ALA A 25 -38.97 9.38 -16.40
N VAL A 26 -38.77 8.35 -17.22
CA VAL A 26 -37.52 7.56 -17.25
C VAL A 26 -36.34 8.45 -17.64
N GLN A 27 -36.49 9.27 -18.68
CA GLN A 27 -35.43 10.18 -19.12
C GLN A 27 -35.11 11.26 -18.07
N ALA A 28 -36.14 11.83 -17.44
CA ALA A 28 -35.96 12.79 -16.36
C ALA A 28 -35.24 12.17 -15.15
N ALA A 29 -35.60 10.93 -14.79
CA ALA A 29 -34.93 10.18 -13.73
C ALA A 29 -33.46 9.91 -14.09
N GLN A 30 -33.15 9.53 -15.33
CA GLN A 30 -31.78 9.32 -15.79
C GLN A 30 -30.93 10.61 -15.70
N VAL A 31 -31.48 11.74 -16.13
CA VAL A 31 -30.80 13.04 -16.03
C VAL A 31 -30.56 13.43 -14.57
N ALA A 32 -31.57 13.26 -13.71
CA ALA A 32 -31.42 13.53 -12.28
C ALA A 32 -30.33 12.65 -11.64
N THR A 33 -30.28 11.36 -11.97
CA THR A 33 -29.22 10.45 -11.52
C THR A 33 -27.84 10.92 -11.98
N LEU A 34 -27.69 11.34 -13.24
CA LEU A 34 -26.40 11.79 -13.77
C LEU A 34 -25.90 13.04 -13.04
N VAL A 35 -26.78 14.02 -12.82
CA VAL A 35 -26.46 15.24 -12.06
C VAL A 35 -26.04 14.90 -10.63
N GLU A 36 -26.71 13.94 -10.00
CA GLU A 36 -26.36 13.50 -8.65
C GLU A 36 -24.99 12.79 -8.60
N VAL A 37 -24.71 11.92 -9.57
CA VAL A 37 -23.40 11.26 -9.72
C VAL A 37 -22.29 12.30 -9.90
N GLU A 38 -22.49 13.28 -10.80
CA GLU A 38 -21.53 14.36 -11.03
C GLU A 38 -21.29 15.18 -9.75
N ARG A 39 -22.36 15.50 -9.00
CA ARG A 39 -22.27 16.23 -7.74
C ARG A 39 -21.47 15.47 -6.70
N VAL A 40 -21.79 14.19 -6.49
CA VAL A 40 -21.10 13.32 -5.52
C VAL A 40 -19.62 13.18 -5.88
N MET A 41 -19.32 12.92 -7.15
CA MET A 41 -17.95 12.80 -7.63
C MET A 41 -17.16 14.10 -7.42
N ALA A 42 -17.72 15.23 -7.84
CA ALA A 42 -17.06 16.53 -7.72
C ALA A 42 -16.80 16.91 -6.25
N GLU A 43 -17.74 16.62 -5.34
CA GLU A 43 -17.53 16.89 -3.91
C GLU A 43 -16.51 15.95 -3.28
N THR A 44 -16.53 14.67 -3.63
CA THR A 44 -15.55 13.69 -3.14
C THR A 44 -14.13 14.10 -3.58
N ILE A 45 -13.95 14.44 -4.86
CA ILE A 45 -12.66 14.91 -5.40
C ILE A 45 -12.20 16.15 -4.65
N ARG A 46 -13.07 17.16 -4.48
CA ARG A 46 -12.73 18.38 -3.72
C ARG A 46 -12.30 18.07 -2.29
N ARG A 47 -12.94 17.11 -1.60
CA ARG A 47 -12.57 16.71 -0.24
C ARG A 47 -11.23 16.00 -0.21
N ALA A 48 -10.99 15.08 -1.15
CA ALA A 48 -9.73 14.37 -1.28
C ALA A 48 -8.57 15.34 -1.58
N ASP A 49 -8.75 16.27 -2.52
CA ASP A 49 -7.76 17.29 -2.87
C ASP A 49 -7.42 18.17 -1.66
N ARG A 50 -8.42 18.61 -0.88
CA ARG A 50 -8.17 19.41 0.34
C ARG A 50 -7.28 18.70 1.35
N LEU A 51 -7.49 17.40 1.57
CA LEU A 51 -6.67 16.61 2.49
C LEU A 51 -5.27 16.36 1.92
N ALA A 52 -5.19 16.06 0.62
CA ALA A 52 -3.92 15.91 -0.08
C ALA A 52 -3.07 17.20 -0.03
N ASP A 53 -3.68 18.36 -0.29
CA ASP A 53 -3.04 19.67 -0.20
C ASP A 53 -2.63 20.03 1.24
N GLY A 54 -3.43 19.60 2.23
CA GLY A 54 -3.10 19.71 3.64
C GLY A 54 -1.82 18.93 3.97
N ALA A 55 -1.78 17.65 3.61
CA ALA A 55 -0.62 16.79 3.80
C ALA A 55 0.62 17.33 3.07
N ASP A 56 0.46 17.81 1.82
CA ASP A 56 1.54 18.41 1.06
C ASP A 56 2.14 19.64 1.75
N ARG A 57 1.29 20.50 2.31
CA ARG A 57 1.71 21.71 3.03
C ARG A 57 2.42 21.38 4.33
N ILE A 58 2.00 20.32 5.04
CA ILE A 58 2.66 19.84 6.26
C ILE A 58 4.04 19.26 5.92
N LEU A 59 4.15 18.50 4.82
CA LEU A 59 5.39 17.86 4.38
C LEU A 59 6.37 18.86 3.74
N GLY A 60 5.89 19.84 2.98
CA GLY A 60 6.72 20.78 2.20
C GLY A 60 7.87 21.46 2.95
N PRO A 61 7.69 22.01 4.17
CA PRO A 61 8.78 22.64 4.91
C PRO A 61 9.66 21.65 5.68
N ARG A 62 9.35 20.34 5.68
CA ARG A 62 10.08 19.36 6.47
C ARG A 62 11.45 19.08 5.87
N PRO A 63 12.49 18.91 6.71
CA PRO A 63 13.78 18.47 6.21
C PRO A 63 13.66 17.05 5.65
N VAL A 64 14.37 16.81 4.55
CA VAL A 64 14.69 15.47 4.07
C VAL A 64 15.94 14.96 4.77
N MET A 65 16.26 13.67 4.63
CA MET A 65 17.48 13.11 5.20
C MET A 65 18.73 13.91 4.80
N THR A 66 19.55 14.20 5.81
CA THR A 66 20.92 14.66 5.65
C THR A 66 21.83 13.50 5.24
N PRO A 67 22.99 13.78 4.61
CA PRO A 67 23.97 12.73 4.32
C PRO A 67 24.40 11.92 5.55
N ALA A 68 24.50 12.56 6.72
CA ALA A 68 24.85 11.87 7.97
C ALA A 68 23.77 10.86 8.41
N GLU A 69 22.49 11.20 8.22
CA GLU A 69 21.38 10.28 8.49
C GLU A 69 21.32 9.14 7.48
N GLU A 70 21.60 9.42 6.20
CA GLU A 70 21.76 8.36 5.19
C GLU A 70 22.92 7.41 5.58
N ASP A 71 24.06 7.95 6.00
CA ASP A 71 25.22 7.16 6.41
C ASP A 71 24.96 6.31 7.66
N ALA A 72 24.17 6.82 8.61
CA ALA A 72 23.73 6.07 9.79
C ALA A 72 22.89 4.83 9.45
N LEU A 73 22.16 4.87 8.33
CA LEU A 73 21.41 3.73 7.78
C LEU A 73 22.22 2.91 6.77
N ARG A 74 23.53 3.18 6.62
CA ARG A 74 24.45 2.42 5.76
C ARG A 74 25.63 1.84 6.54
N LEU A 75 25.53 1.84 7.87
CA LEU A 75 26.57 1.32 8.77
C LEU A 75 26.84 -0.18 8.55
N PHE A 76 25.79 -0.96 8.31
CA PHE A 76 25.89 -2.39 8.10
C PHE A 76 26.01 -2.71 6.62
N GLN A 77 27.13 -3.32 6.23
CA GLN A 77 27.30 -3.79 4.86
C GLN A 77 26.49 -5.07 4.61
N ASN A 78 26.23 -5.39 3.33
CA ASN A 78 25.54 -6.62 2.91
C ASN A 78 26.06 -7.89 3.60
N GLY A 79 27.38 -8.00 3.80
CA GLY A 79 27.98 -9.14 4.48
C GLY A 79 27.48 -9.35 5.92
N VAL A 80 27.19 -8.26 6.65
CA VAL A 80 26.65 -8.31 8.02
C VAL A 80 25.22 -8.83 8.01
N HIS A 81 24.41 -8.40 7.04
CA HIS A 81 23.03 -8.87 6.87
C HIS A 81 22.98 -10.37 6.57
N VAL A 82 23.84 -10.85 5.67
CA VAL A 82 23.95 -12.28 5.34
C VAL A 82 24.47 -13.09 6.53
N ALA A 83 25.47 -12.59 7.26
CA ALA A 83 25.98 -13.25 8.46
C ALA A 83 24.89 -13.36 9.53
N ARG A 84 24.12 -12.29 9.76
CA ARG A 84 22.98 -12.30 10.66
C ARG A 84 21.90 -13.29 10.22
N ALA A 85 21.54 -13.27 8.93
CA ALA A 85 20.54 -14.18 8.37
C ALA A 85 20.90 -15.65 8.57
N ARG A 86 22.17 -16.01 8.33
CA ARG A 86 22.71 -17.36 8.60
C ARG A 86 22.64 -17.76 10.07
N ALA A 87 22.75 -16.81 11.00
CA ALA A 87 22.72 -17.09 12.42
C ALA A 87 21.31 -17.35 12.95
N ILE A 88 20.28 -16.76 12.34
CA ILE A 88 18.90 -16.79 12.87
C ILE A 88 17.96 -17.71 12.09
N ALA A 89 18.24 -18.00 10.82
CA ALA A 89 17.33 -18.73 9.95
C ALA A 89 18.04 -19.73 9.02
N VAL A 90 17.25 -20.63 8.44
CA VAL A 90 17.72 -21.60 7.46
C VAL A 90 17.63 -20.98 6.07
N ARG A 91 18.69 -21.19 5.28
CA ARG A 91 18.72 -20.78 3.87
C ARG A 91 17.71 -21.60 3.08
N VAL A 92 16.86 -20.92 2.33
CA VAL A 92 15.81 -21.48 1.49
C VAL A 92 16.34 -21.61 0.08
N THR A 93 16.85 -22.80 -0.24
CA THR A 93 17.47 -23.04 -1.54
C THR A 93 16.45 -23.20 -2.66
N SER A 94 15.29 -23.78 -2.36
CA SER A 94 14.24 -24.09 -3.34
C SER A 94 12.85 -23.96 -2.73
N ASP A 95 11.83 -24.01 -3.59
CA ASP A 95 10.42 -23.95 -3.20
C ASP A 95 10.01 -25.12 -2.28
N ALA A 96 10.59 -26.31 -2.46
CA ALA A 96 10.34 -27.44 -1.57
C ALA A 96 10.82 -27.16 -0.13
N ILE A 97 11.94 -26.46 0.03
CA ILE A 97 12.45 -26.05 1.35
C ILE A 97 11.56 -24.96 1.94
N ARG A 98 11.12 -23.98 1.12
CA ARG A 98 10.16 -22.95 1.54
C ARG A 98 8.91 -23.61 2.11
N ASP A 99 8.29 -24.52 1.36
CA ASP A 99 7.02 -25.16 1.73
C ASP A 99 7.17 -25.99 3.02
N SER A 100 8.30 -26.67 3.20
CA SER A 100 8.62 -27.38 4.45
C SER A 100 8.75 -26.43 5.65
N LEU A 101 9.38 -25.27 5.46
CA LEU A 101 9.52 -24.26 6.51
C LEU A 101 8.18 -23.57 6.83
N VAL A 102 7.31 -23.38 5.84
CA VAL A 102 5.94 -22.90 6.04
C VAL A 102 5.13 -23.93 6.83
N ALA A 103 5.18 -25.21 6.44
CA ALA A 103 4.47 -26.29 7.14
C ALA A 103 4.90 -26.46 8.61
N THR A 104 6.14 -26.06 8.94
CA THR A 104 6.67 -26.10 10.32
C THR A 104 6.53 -24.77 11.06
N GLY A 105 5.90 -23.75 10.46
CA GLY A 105 5.70 -22.43 11.06
C GLY A 105 6.97 -21.58 11.21
N ARG A 106 8.08 -22.01 10.59
CA ARG A 106 9.36 -21.28 10.59
C ARG A 106 9.39 -20.16 9.56
N LEU A 107 8.57 -20.29 8.52
CA LEU A 107 8.16 -19.21 7.64
C LEU A 107 6.64 -19.06 7.73
N ILE A 108 6.19 -17.84 7.55
CA ILE A 108 4.78 -17.48 7.41
C ILE A 108 4.60 -16.65 6.15
N GLU A 109 3.40 -16.73 5.57
CA GLU A 109 2.99 -15.78 4.55
C GLU A 109 2.70 -14.43 5.23
N LEU A 110 3.30 -13.37 4.72
CA LEU A 110 3.08 -12.00 5.15
C LEU A 110 1.73 -11.54 4.59
N GLU A 111 0.93 -10.87 5.42
CA GLU A 111 -0.35 -10.32 5.00
C GLU A 111 -0.16 -9.31 3.85
N ASP A 112 -0.86 -9.49 2.73
CA ASP A 112 -0.75 -8.63 1.54
C ASP A 112 -1.12 -7.15 1.82
N SER A 113 -1.99 -6.91 2.78
CA SER A 113 -2.40 -5.56 3.19
C SER A 113 -2.83 -5.55 4.64
N THR A 114 -2.28 -4.61 5.41
CA THR A 114 -2.67 -4.32 6.80
C THR A 114 -2.91 -2.83 6.99
N ALA A 115 -3.19 -2.41 8.22
CA ALA A 115 -3.19 -0.99 8.59
C ALA A 115 -1.81 -0.32 8.46
N HIS A 116 -0.73 -1.09 8.35
CA HIS A 116 0.65 -0.61 8.43
C HIS A 116 1.45 -0.75 7.14
N TRP A 117 1.16 -1.79 6.34
CA TRP A 117 1.87 -2.04 5.08
C TRP A 117 0.98 -2.60 3.98
N ILE A 118 1.49 -2.57 2.76
CA ILE A 118 1.04 -3.41 1.65
C ILE A 118 2.23 -4.18 1.06
N VAL A 119 1.96 -5.35 0.50
CA VAL A 119 2.90 -6.07 -0.37
C VAL A 119 2.63 -5.66 -1.81
N ARG A 120 3.66 -5.17 -2.50
CA ARG A 120 3.56 -4.73 -3.90
C ARG A 120 3.10 -5.88 -4.79
N ARG A 121 2.23 -5.57 -5.75
CA ARG A 121 1.79 -6.52 -6.77
C ARG A 121 3.02 -7.10 -7.50
N GLY A 122 3.09 -8.43 -7.58
CA GLY A 122 4.22 -9.17 -8.15
C GLY A 122 5.25 -9.66 -7.13
N SER A 123 5.17 -9.17 -5.89
CA SER A 123 5.99 -9.63 -4.76
C SER A 123 5.22 -10.53 -3.78
N SER A 124 3.92 -10.73 -4.03
CA SER A 124 3.04 -11.68 -3.34
C SER A 124 2.97 -13.03 -4.09
N PRO A 125 2.88 -14.18 -3.39
CA PRO A 125 2.91 -14.32 -1.93
C PRO A 125 4.30 -14.02 -1.36
N ALA A 126 4.34 -13.26 -0.27
CA ALA A 126 5.57 -12.88 0.40
C ALA A 126 5.77 -13.75 1.64
N TYR A 127 6.89 -14.45 1.74
CA TYR A 127 7.19 -15.28 2.90
C TYR A 127 8.27 -14.66 3.76
N VAL A 128 8.09 -14.72 5.09
CA VAL A 128 9.02 -14.17 6.07
C VAL A 128 9.10 -15.04 7.32
N VAL A 129 10.14 -14.89 8.13
CA VAL A 129 10.16 -15.46 9.49
C VAL A 129 9.19 -14.68 10.40
N PRO A 130 8.58 -15.31 11.42
CA PRO A 130 7.65 -14.62 12.33
C PRO A 130 8.23 -13.36 13.00
N ASP A 131 9.52 -13.37 13.33
CA ASP A 131 10.22 -12.22 13.90
C ASP A 131 10.24 -11.01 12.96
N LEU A 132 10.32 -11.24 11.65
CA LEU A 132 10.33 -10.15 10.67
C LEU A 132 8.95 -9.51 10.52
N ARG A 133 7.88 -10.32 10.56
CA ARG A 133 6.52 -9.78 10.63
C ARG A 133 6.33 -8.94 11.89
N THR A 134 6.84 -9.41 13.03
CA THR A 134 6.80 -8.67 14.30
C THR A 134 7.56 -7.35 14.20
N LEU A 135 8.76 -7.36 13.62
CA LEU A 135 9.54 -6.16 13.35
C LEU A 135 8.78 -5.17 12.44
N LEU A 136 8.16 -5.65 11.38
CA LEU A 136 7.34 -4.83 10.47
C LEU A 136 6.14 -4.20 11.18
N ALA A 137 5.50 -4.92 12.10
CA ALA A 137 4.42 -4.37 12.90
C ALA A 137 4.91 -3.23 13.81
N VAL A 138 6.05 -3.40 14.48
CA VAL A 138 6.64 -2.36 15.33
C VAL A 138 7.05 -1.12 14.51
N VAL A 139 7.75 -1.32 13.39
CA VAL A 139 8.15 -0.21 12.51
C VAL A 139 6.91 0.50 11.94
N GLY A 140 5.90 -0.27 11.52
CA GLY A 140 4.65 0.23 11.01
C GLY A 140 3.87 1.07 12.01
N GLU A 141 3.72 0.57 13.25
CA GLU A 141 3.05 1.28 14.35
C GLU A 141 3.77 2.59 14.68
N ARG A 142 5.10 2.55 14.87
CA ARG A 142 5.89 3.77 15.12
C ARG A 142 5.80 4.76 13.96
N PHE A 143 5.80 4.29 12.73
CA PHE A 143 5.63 5.17 11.57
C PHE A 143 4.26 5.85 11.59
N GLN A 144 3.18 5.10 11.87
CA GLN A 144 1.84 5.67 12.02
C GLN A 144 1.77 6.70 13.16
N GLU A 145 2.41 6.43 14.32
CA GLU A 145 2.50 7.39 15.42
C GLU A 145 3.19 8.70 15.00
N ARG A 146 4.31 8.61 14.25
CA ARG A 146 5.02 9.79 13.75
C ARG A 146 4.17 10.58 12.75
N LEU A 147 3.43 9.90 11.88
CA LEU A 147 2.49 10.56 10.96
C LEU A 147 1.36 11.26 11.71
N ALA A 148 0.75 10.58 12.68
CA ALA A 148 -0.34 11.13 13.49
C ALA A 148 0.09 12.35 14.31
N ALA A 149 1.29 12.32 14.91
CA ALA A 149 1.86 13.46 15.63
C ALA A 149 2.09 14.70 14.74
N LEU A 150 2.16 14.49 13.43
CA LEU A 150 2.30 15.52 12.41
C LEU A 150 0.96 15.88 11.73
N GLU A 151 -0.14 15.28 12.17
CA GLU A 151 -1.47 15.42 11.54
C GLU A 151 -1.48 14.98 10.07
N LEU A 152 -0.61 14.02 9.72
CA LEU A 152 -0.54 13.45 8.38
C LEU A 152 -1.51 12.27 8.24
N PRO A 153 -2.03 12.02 7.01
CA PRO A 153 -2.73 10.79 6.70
C PRO A 153 -1.88 9.56 7.07
N PRO A 154 -2.51 8.45 7.50
CA PRO A 154 -1.80 7.25 7.95
C PRO A 154 -1.25 6.43 6.77
N TYR A 155 -0.30 7.01 6.04
CA TYR A 155 0.44 6.36 4.96
C TYR A 155 1.06 5.05 5.43
N ARG A 156 1.07 4.06 4.54
CA ARG A 156 1.52 2.71 4.83
C ARG A 156 2.83 2.40 4.11
N LEU A 157 3.62 1.53 4.71
CA LEU A 157 4.85 1.02 4.13
C LEU A 157 4.52 0.21 2.86
N GLU A 158 5.36 0.30 1.85
CA GLU A 158 5.26 -0.54 0.67
C GLU A 158 6.40 -1.56 0.65
N ILE A 159 6.05 -2.84 0.83
CA ILE A 159 7.00 -3.96 0.77
C ILE A 159 7.16 -4.35 -0.69
N THR A 160 8.36 -4.14 -1.23
CA THR A 160 8.67 -4.39 -2.64
C THR A 160 9.33 -5.73 -2.87
N SER A 161 9.89 -6.35 -1.84
CA SER A 161 10.38 -7.73 -1.89
C SER A 161 10.49 -8.37 -0.50
N ALA A 162 10.49 -9.70 -0.46
CA ALA A 162 10.64 -10.52 0.75
C ALA A 162 11.54 -11.74 0.43
N LEU A 163 11.20 -12.94 0.91
CA LEU A 163 11.95 -14.17 0.59
C LEU A 163 12.14 -14.37 -0.93
N ARG A 164 13.37 -14.68 -1.34
CA ARG A 164 13.70 -15.22 -2.67
C ARG A 164 14.48 -16.51 -2.48
N THR A 165 14.07 -17.61 -3.11
CA THR A 165 14.84 -18.87 -3.05
C THR A 165 16.18 -18.71 -3.75
N SER A 166 17.16 -19.57 -3.45
CA SER A 166 18.45 -19.56 -4.16
C SER A 166 18.25 -19.71 -5.67
N ASP A 167 17.39 -20.64 -6.09
CA ASP A 167 17.06 -20.87 -7.52
C ASP A 167 16.53 -19.58 -8.18
N ARG A 168 15.55 -18.93 -7.56
CA ARG A 168 14.99 -17.67 -8.08
C ARG A 168 15.97 -16.50 -8.01
N GLN A 169 16.88 -16.52 -7.04
CA GLN A 169 17.93 -15.52 -6.91
C GLN A 169 19.00 -15.68 -8.01
N GLU A 170 19.24 -16.89 -8.50
CA GLU A 170 20.10 -17.18 -9.66
C GLU A 170 19.45 -16.67 -10.95
N GLU A 171 18.18 -16.99 -11.20
CA GLU A 171 17.41 -16.47 -12.34
C GLU A 171 17.42 -14.93 -12.36
N LEU A 172 17.20 -14.28 -11.20
CA LEU A 172 17.21 -12.83 -11.11
C LEU A 172 18.55 -12.21 -11.50
N ARG A 173 19.68 -12.89 -11.27
CA ARG A 173 21.01 -12.36 -11.64
C ARG A 173 21.23 -12.33 -13.15
N GLU A 174 20.48 -13.11 -13.92
CA GLU A 174 20.60 -13.10 -15.39
C GLU A 174 20.15 -11.75 -15.96
N ASP A 175 19.09 -11.16 -15.40
CA ASP A 175 18.46 -9.97 -15.95
C ASP A 175 18.62 -8.70 -15.09
N ASN A 176 19.12 -8.83 -13.85
CA ASN A 176 19.28 -7.70 -12.92
C ASN A 176 20.71 -7.53 -12.43
N ALA A 177 21.41 -6.53 -12.99
CA ALA A 177 22.79 -6.17 -12.61
C ALA A 177 22.94 -5.76 -11.13
N ASN A 178 21.84 -5.38 -10.47
CA ASN A 178 21.83 -4.99 -9.06
C ASN A 178 21.55 -6.17 -8.11
N ALA A 179 21.34 -7.38 -8.64
CA ALA A 179 21.17 -8.57 -7.81
C ALA A 179 22.47 -8.90 -7.06
N ALA A 180 22.34 -9.34 -5.80
CA ALA A 180 23.48 -9.67 -4.97
C ALA A 180 24.37 -10.75 -5.64
N ALA A 181 25.67 -10.46 -5.75
CA ALA A 181 26.66 -11.45 -6.14
C ALA A 181 26.83 -12.45 -4.98
N GLY A 182 26.44 -13.71 -5.20
CA GLY A 182 26.45 -14.74 -4.16
C GLY A 182 25.22 -14.70 -3.25
N VAL A 183 25.38 -15.12 -1.99
CA VAL A 183 24.26 -15.35 -1.08
C VAL A 183 23.58 -14.04 -0.68
N SER A 184 22.28 -13.96 -0.90
CA SER A 184 21.42 -12.85 -0.48
C SER A 184 20.79 -13.14 0.90
N SER A 185 20.59 -12.10 1.72
CA SER A 185 19.87 -12.21 2.99
C SER A 185 18.38 -12.50 2.78
N HIS A 186 17.83 -12.20 1.59
CA HIS A 186 16.48 -12.58 1.19
C HIS A 186 16.31 -14.09 1.07
N GLU A 187 17.39 -14.87 0.93
CA GLU A 187 17.31 -16.33 0.86
C GLU A 187 16.99 -16.99 2.21
N PHE A 188 16.79 -16.21 3.27
CA PHE A 188 16.53 -16.72 4.62
C PHE A 188 15.16 -16.31 5.17
N GLY A 189 14.42 -15.45 4.45
CA GLY A 189 13.12 -14.94 4.89
C GLY A 189 13.20 -13.92 6.04
N VAL A 190 14.40 -13.42 6.35
CA VAL A 190 14.64 -12.49 7.47
C VAL A 190 14.81 -11.03 7.02
N THR A 191 14.74 -10.79 5.70
CA THR A 191 14.93 -9.48 5.08
C THR A 191 13.76 -9.18 4.16
N VAL A 192 13.31 -7.92 4.19
CA VAL A 192 12.38 -7.33 3.24
C VAL A 192 12.95 -6.04 2.68
N ASP A 193 12.54 -5.72 1.45
CA ASP A 193 12.78 -4.41 0.86
C ASP A 193 11.56 -3.53 1.11
N VAL A 194 11.76 -2.39 1.76
CA VAL A 194 10.72 -1.39 2.01
C VAL A 194 10.99 -0.17 1.15
N SER A 195 10.05 0.24 0.30
CA SER A 195 10.25 1.44 -0.52
C SER A 195 10.34 2.70 0.33
N TYR A 196 11.19 3.63 -0.08
CA TYR A 196 11.13 5.02 0.37
C TYR A 196 10.79 5.98 -0.76
N ALA A 197 10.58 5.48 -1.98
CA ALA A 197 10.14 6.27 -3.13
C ALA A 197 8.61 6.34 -3.25
N ALA A 198 7.90 5.43 -2.58
CA ALA A 198 6.46 5.39 -2.55
C ALA A 198 5.95 4.83 -1.22
N PHE A 199 4.84 5.40 -0.77
CA PHE A 199 4.05 4.99 0.38
C PHE A 199 2.61 4.75 -0.06
N ALA A 200 2.00 3.71 0.48
CA ALA A 200 0.64 3.34 0.14
C ALA A 200 -0.39 4.23 0.86
N PRO A 201 -1.57 4.46 0.25
CA PRO A 201 -2.63 5.24 0.88
C PRO A 201 -3.11 4.56 2.18
N PRO A 202 -3.81 5.31 3.06
CA PRO A 202 -4.48 4.76 4.24
C PRO A 202 -5.25 3.46 3.96
N ALA A 203 -5.22 2.51 4.90
CA ALA A 203 -6.00 1.27 4.78
C ALA A 203 -7.51 1.57 4.76
N GLU A 204 -7.92 2.45 5.66
CA GLU A 204 -9.27 3.00 5.73
C GLU A 204 -9.24 4.43 5.23
N ARG A 205 -10.15 4.75 4.30
CA ARG A 205 -10.26 6.10 3.75
C ARG A 205 -11.03 6.93 4.75
N PRO A 206 -10.65 8.20 5.00
CA PRO A 206 -11.40 9.05 5.91
C PRO A 206 -12.88 9.13 5.48
N GLU A 207 -13.79 8.67 6.35
CA GLU A 207 -15.24 8.65 6.05
C GLU A 207 -15.77 10.05 5.76
N GLU A 208 -15.12 11.11 6.26
CA GLU A 208 -15.44 12.49 5.92
C GLU A 208 -15.34 12.79 4.41
N ILE A 209 -14.41 12.13 3.70
CA ILE A 209 -14.28 12.27 2.24
C ILE A 209 -15.42 11.55 1.54
N LEU A 210 -15.71 10.33 1.99
CA LEU A 210 -16.70 9.43 1.37
C LEU A 210 -18.12 9.64 1.92
N ALA A 211 -18.32 10.65 2.77
CA ALA A 211 -19.63 11.00 3.30
C ALA A 211 -20.59 11.32 2.16
N ASP A 212 -21.80 10.75 2.26
CA ASP A 212 -22.88 10.87 1.26
C ASP A 212 -22.59 10.17 -0.08
N VAL A 213 -21.51 9.40 -0.21
CA VAL A 213 -21.26 8.59 -1.42
C VAL A 213 -22.16 7.35 -1.40
N PRO A 214 -23.02 7.15 -2.42
CA PRO A 214 -23.83 5.94 -2.53
C PRO A 214 -22.96 4.67 -2.60
N PRO A 215 -23.42 3.53 -2.03
CA PRO A 215 -22.66 2.28 -2.02
C PRO A 215 -22.17 1.84 -3.40
N GLU A 216 -22.95 2.10 -4.45
CA GLU A 216 -22.65 1.73 -5.84
C GLU A 216 -21.47 2.53 -6.41
N LEU A 217 -21.26 3.77 -5.93
CA LEU A 217 -20.17 4.63 -6.37
C LEU A 217 -18.94 4.53 -5.46
N ARG A 218 -19.09 4.00 -4.24
CA ARG A 218 -18.04 3.97 -3.22
C ARG A 218 -16.71 3.36 -3.72
N PRO A 219 -16.67 2.19 -4.40
CA PRO A 219 -15.40 1.63 -4.90
C PRO A 219 -14.72 2.49 -5.98
N HIS A 220 -15.49 3.28 -6.73
CA HIS A 220 -14.93 4.21 -7.72
C HIS A 220 -14.36 5.44 -7.03
N MET A 221 -15.07 5.95 -6.03
CA MET A 221 -14.65 7.11 -5.24
C MET A 221 -13.42 6.80 -4.39
N GLU A 222 -13.35 5.63 -3.75
CA GLU A 222 -12.17 5.16 -3.03
C GLU A 222 -10.91 5.18 -3.90
N ARG A 223 -11.00 4.80 -5.18
CA ARG A 223 -9.86 4.89 -6.10
C ARG A 223 -9.41 6.33 -6.36
N PHE A 224 -10.33 7.29 -6.46
CA PHE A 224 -9.95 8.71 -6.59
C PHE A 224 -9.28 9.22 -5.32
N VAL A 225 -9.78 8.81 -4.15
CA VAL A 225 -9.17 9.13 -2.86
C VAL A 225 -7.75 8.55 -2.76
N ASP A 226 -7.58 7.29 -3.16
CA ASP A 226 -6.26 6.64 -3.21
C ASP A 226 -5.30 7.39 -4.11
N LEU A 227 -5.72 7.74 -5.33
CA LEU A 227 -4.90 8.50 -6.28
C LEU A 227 -4.47 9.86 -5.72
N ALA A 228 -5.33 10.53 -4.95
CA ALA A 228 -4.97 11.79 -4.30
C ALA A 228 -3.85 11.59 -3.25
N PHE A 229 -3.95 10.55 -2.42
CA PHE A 229 -2.90 10.22 -1.45
C PHE A 229 -1.62 9.73 -2.11
N GLU A 230 -1.72 8.89 -3.14
CA GLU A 230 -0.58 8.41 -3.94
C GLU A 230 0.15 9.56 -4.64
N SER A 231 -0.59 10.57 -5.14
CA SER A 231 -0.01 11.78 -5.72
C SER A 231 0.84 12.56 -4.72
N VAL A 232 0.38 12.71 -3.48
CA VAL A 232 1.18 13.33 -2.40
C VAL A 232 2.40 12.46 -2.08
N SER A 233 2.21 11.15 -1.90
CA SER A 233 3.28 10.18 -1.64
C SER A 233 4.38 10.25 -2.72
N ALA A 234 4.02 10.31 -4.00
CA ALA A 234 4.98 10.44 -5.09
C ALA A 234 5.78 11.75 -5.06
N ARG A 235 5.12 12.88 -4.74
CA ARG A 235 5.76 14.20 -4.69
C ARG A 235 6.55 14.44 -3.40
N LYS A 236 6.17 13.76 -2.31
CA LYS A 236 6.67 13.96 -0.94
C LYS A 236 7.34 12.71 -0.36
N SER A 237 7.77 11.80 -1.22
CA SER A 237 8.40 10.54 -0.83
C SER A 237 9.69 10.74 -0.04
N ARG A 238 10.43 11.83 -0.27
CA ARG A 238 11.65 12.13 0.49
C ARG A 238 11.35 12.59 1.91
N GLU A 239 10.32 13.41 2.08
CA GLU A 239 9.88 13.90 3.39
C GLU A 239 9.24 12.77 4.21
N LEU A 240 8.36 11.96 3.60
CA LEU A 240 7.85 10.73 4.22
C LEU A 240 8.97 9.72 4.50
N GLY A 241 9.90 9.62 3.55
CA GLY A 241 11.12 8.82 3.64
C GLY A 241 11.90 9.17 4.89
N ALA A 242 12.17 10.45 5.15
CA ALA A 242 12.89 10.93 6.32
C ALA A 242 12.18 10.60 7.64
N ILE A 243 10.84 10.66 7.68
CA ILE A 243 10.06 10.23 8.86
C ILE A 243 10.28 8.74 9.12
N LEU A 244 10.16 7.90 8.09
CA LEU A 244 10.42 6.46 8.20
C LEU A 244 11.89 6.19 8.59
N SER A 245 12.85 6.95 8.05
CA SER A 245 14.26 6.82 8.40
C SER A 245 14.51 7.03 9.88
N GLY A 246 13.84 8.01 10.51
CA GLY A 246 13.93 8.23 11.94
C GLY A 246 13.50 6.99 12.73
N VAL A 247 12.36 6.40 12.38
CA VAL A 247 11.87 5.15 12.98
C VAL A 247 12.86 3.99 12.78
N LEU A 248 13.43 3.88 11.58
CA LEU A 248 14.41 2.83 11.26
C LEU A 248 15.72 3.00 12.03
N GLN A 249 16.19 4.24 12.23
CA GLN A 249 17.37 4.53 13.05
C GLN A 249 17.14 4.16 14.52
N GLU A 250 15.97 4.51 15.08
CA GLU A 250 15.59 4.13 16.45
C GLU A 250 15.60 2.59 16.59
N THR A 251 14.89 1.90 15.69
CA THR A 251 14.77 0.44 15.68
C THR A 251 16.14 -0.25 15.51
N GLN A 252 17.05 0.34 14.73
CA GLN A 252 18.42 -0.12 14.59
C GLN A 252 19.24 0.11 15.86
N SER A 253 19.11 1.28 16.50
CA SER A 253 19.82 1.60 17.75
C SER A 253 19.40 0.72 18.92
N GLU A 254 18.15 0.26 18.93
CA GLU A 254 17.60 -0.71 19.88
C GLU A 254 18.04 -2.15 19.58
N GLY A 255 18.79 -2.37 18.49
CA GLY A 255 19.28 -3.69 18.08
C GLY A 255 18.17 -4.63 17.61
N MET A 256 17.02 -4.09 17.17
CA MET A 256 15.91 -4.88 16.63
C MET A 256 16.10 -5.16 15.13
N ALA A 257 16.68 -4.21 14.40
CA ALA A 257 16.88 -4.28 12.96
C ALA A 257 18.33 -3.96 12.55
N LEU A 258 18.73 -4.50 11.40
CA LEU A 258 19.82 -3.99 10.59
C LEU A 258 19.19 -3.35 9.36
N VAL A 259 19.64 -2.15 8.98
CA VAL A 259 19.09 -1.41 7.85
C VAL A 259 20.20 -1.05 6.87
N ILE A 260 19.90 -1.19 5.58
CA ILE A 260 20.68 -0.59 4.49
C ILE A 260 19.78 0.35 3.73
N TYR A 261 20.15 1.62 3.68
CA TYR A 261 19.56 2.58 2.74
C TYR A 261 20.21 2.42 1.35
N GLU A 262 19.47 1.81 0.41
CA GLU A 262 19.93 1.52 -0.96
C GLU A 262 19.37 2.53 -1.96
N ARG A 263 20.27 3.34 -2.53
CA ARG A 263 19.95 4.47 -3.40
C ARG A 263 19.54 4.08 -4.81
N GLN A 264 20.07 2.98 -5.34
CA GLN A 264 19.83 2.58 -6.72
C GLN A 264 18.44 1.96 -6.91
N GLN A 265 17.98 1.18 -5.93
CA GLN A 265 16.69 0.50 -5.98
C GLN A 265 15.58 1.24 -5.21
N THR A 266 15.93 2.34 -4.55
CA THR A 266 15.03 3.18 -3.74
C THR A 266 14.28 2.46 -2.62
N VAL A 267 15.02 1.60 -1.91
CA VAL A 267 14.51 0.78 -0.81
C VAL A 267 15.42 0.82 0.42
N TYR A 268 14.84 0.49 1.57
CA TYR A 268 15.55 0.02 2.74
C TYR A 268 15.60 -1.51 2.71
N HIS A 269 16.80 -2.10 2.81
CA HIS A 269 16.92 -3.51 3.17
C HIS A 269 16.77 -3.63 4.69
N LEU A 270 15.62 -4.11 5.14
CA LEU A 270 15.29 -4.27 6.55
C LEU A 270 15.47 -5.73 6.96
N THR A 271 16.48 -6.01 7.77
CA THR A 271 16.79 -7.36 8.28
C THR A 271 16.59 -7.44 9.79
N VAL A 272 15.99 -8.52 10.28
CA VAL A 272 15.88 -8.78 11.72
C VAL A 272 17.27 -8.92 12.35
N ALA A 273 17.55 -8.12 13.39
CA ALA A 273 18.83 -8.18 14.11
C ALA A 273 18.82 -9.17 15.28
N ARG A 274 17.67 -9.47 15.89
CA ARG A 274 17.55 -10.45 16.98
C ARG A 274 16.19 -11.16 16.96
N LEU A 275 16.08 -12.32 17.60
CA LEU A 275 14.79 -12.96 17.82
C LEU A 275 13.93 -12.05 18.72
N LEU A 276 12.70 -11.80 18.29
CA LEU A 276 11.70 -10.94 18.92
C LEU A 276 10.53 -11.77 19.46
N ALA A 277 10.16 -12.85 18.76
CA ALA A 277 9.18 -13.84 19.17
C ALA A 277 9.71 -14.60 20.40
N GLY A 278 9.12 -14.33 21.56
CA GLY A 278 9.55 -14.88 22.86
C GLY A 278 10.07 -13.85 23.86
N SER A 279 9.97 -12.55 23.55
CA SER A 279 10.14 -11.44 24.52
C SER A 279 8.81 -11.10 25.20
#